data_AF-M6ZPZ9-F1
#
_entry.id   AF-M6ZPZ9-F1
#
_cell.length_a   1.000
_cell.length_b   1.000
_cell.length_c   1.000
_cell.angle_alpha   90.00
_cell.angle_beta   90.00
_cell.angle_gamma   90.00
#
_symmetry.space_group_name_H-M   'P 1'
#
loop_
_entity.id
_entity.type
_entity.pdbx_description
1 polymer ?
#
loop_
_entity_poly.entity_id
_entity_poly.type
_entity_poly.pdbx_seq_one_letter_code
_entity_poly.pdbx_strand_id
1 'polypeptide(L)'
;MDFPVFFTGTSALHEDVGEDSDVLTPLLFWGWGDTAREKYFGFFPLAGKLRNKIGYSELSFFLFPIYTNWKYKDYEATSILWPFFLYASSETREEFRIFPLYSKKVHRGKYERYSILWPFFQWGSTFQDKKEPVHYKLFFHFLDSKIQKPEI
;
A
#
# COMPACT_ATOMS: atom_id res chain seq x y z
N MET A 1 -2.27 -8.70 -10.77
CA MET A 1 -2.87 -7.74 -9.81
C MET A 1 -2.96 -8.46 -8.51
N ASP A 2 -2.39 -7.91 -7.47
CA ASP A 2 -2.58 -8.45 -6.14
C ASP A 2 -3.88 -7.87 -5.60
N PHE A 3 -4.91 -8.71 -5.60
CA PHE A 3 -6.01 -8.58 -4.64
C PHE A 3 -5.37 -8.51 -3.25
N PRO A 4 -5.76 -7.58 -2.36
CA PRO A 4 -5.38 -7.78 -0.97
C PRO A 4 -6.13 -9.00 -0.49
N VAL A 5 -5.34 -10.03 -0.23
CA VAL A 5 -5.61 -11.05 0.76
C VAL A 5 -6.00 -10.31 2.04
N PHE A 6 -7.31 -10.18 2.25
CA PHE A 6 -7.86 -9.81 3.53
C PHE A 6 -7.46 -10.89 4.54
N PHE A 7 -6.79 -10.46 5.62
CA PHE A 7 -6.61 -11.22 6.86
C PHE A 7 -6.01 -12.62 6.71
N THR A 8 -4.70 -12.69 6.48
CA THR A 8 -3.88 -13.71 7.14
C THR A 8 -2.72 -13.00 7.80
N GLY A 9 -3.05 -12.32 8.90
CA GLY A 9 -2.10 -11.79 9.87
C GLY A 9 -2.05 -12.69 11.10
N THR A 10 -1.98 -14.01 10.90
CA THR A 10 -1.43 -14.89 11.90
C THR A 10 0.08 -14.87 11.71
N SER A 11 0.84 -14.76 12.82
CA SER A 11 2.31 -14.82 12.90
C SER A 11 3.11 -13.64 12.33
N ALA A 12 3.10 -12.51 13.04
CA ALA A 12 4.27 -11.65 13.16
C ALA A 12 4.19 -10.85 14.48
N LEU A 13 4.05 -11.56 15.60
CA LEU A 13 4.32 -10.98 16.91
C LEU A 13 5.83 -11.10 17.13
N HIS A 14 6.52 -9.97 17.17
CA HIS A 14 7.93 -9.93 17.57
C HIS A 14 7.99 -10.17 19.08
N GLU A 15 8.85 -11.11 19.41
CA GLU A 15 9.32 -11.51 20.71
C GLU A 15 10.37 -10.48 21.15
N ASP A 16 9.97 -9.46 21.91
CA ASP A 16 10.74 -8.86 23.01
C ASP A 16 10.06 -7.59 23.57
N VAL A 17 10.19 -7.46 24.89
CA VAL A 17 9.90 -6.32 25.78
C VAL A 17 8.55 -6.34 26.52
N GLY A 18 8.64 -6.72 27.79
CA GLY A 18 7.82 -6.20 28.90
C GLY A 18 6.43 -6.81 29.09
N GLU A 19 6.02 -7.00 30.34
CA GLU A 19 4.63 -7.29 30.72
C GLU A 19 3.70 -6.11 30.34
N ASP A 20 3.38 -5.96 29.05
CA ASP A 20 2.36 -5.01 28.60
C ASP A 20 1.07 -5.75 28.22
N SER A 21 -0.05 -5.24 28.74
CA SER A 21 -1.40 -5.78 28.56
C SER A 21 -1.93 -5.50 27.15
N ASP A 22 -1.30 -6.11 26.15
CA ASP A 22 -1.69 -6.00 24.75
C ASP A 22 -2.85 -6.97 24.46
N VAL A 23 -4.01 -6.44 24.09
CA VAL A 23 -5.16 -7.23 23.64
C VAL A 23 -5.39 -6.93 22.18
N LEU A 24 -5.16 -7.94 21.33
CA LEU A 24 -5.25 -7.82 19.88
C LEU A 24 -6.29 -8.82 19.37
N THR A 25 -7.55 -8.42 19.40
CA THR A 25 -8.64 -9.19 18.80
C THR A 25 -8.97 -8.64 17.41
N PRO A 26 -9.60 -9.43 16.51
CA PRO A 26 -9.94 -8.98 15.16
C PRO A 26 -10.84 -7.74 15.12
N LEU A 27 -11.67 -7.53 16.15
CA LEU A 27 -12.64 -6.43 16.21
C LEU A 27 -12.17 -5.30 17.12
N LEU A 28 -11.48 -5.62 18.21
CA LEU A 28 -11.05 -4.64 19.20
C LEU A 28 -9.58 -4.87 19.52
N PHE A 29 -8.79 -3.83 19.33
CA PHE A 29 -7.39 -3.85 19.70
C PHE A 29 -7.06 -2.60 20.51
N TRP A 30 -6.39 -2.81 21.62
CA TRP A 30 -5.86 -1.75 22.46
C TRP A 30 -4.48 -2.14 22.95
N GLY A 31 -3.63 -1.14 23.12
CA GLY A 31 -2.33 -1.26 23.75
C GLY A 31 -2.03 0.04 24.50
N TRP A 32 -1.54 -0.13 25.71
CA TRP A 32 -1.04 0.95 26.55
C TRP A 32 0.40 0.62 26.88
N GLY A 33 1.27 1.60 26.74
CA GLY A 33 2.65 1.50 27.19
C GLY A 33 3.29 2.88 27.32
N ASP A 34 4.51 2.90 27.81
CA ASP A 34 5.28 4.09 28.15
C ASP A 34 5.79 4.82 26.91
N THR A 35 5.99 4.10 25.81
CA THR A 35 6.44 4.67 24.54
C THR A 35 5.25 5.09 23.68
N ALA A 36 5.40 6.18 22.91
CA ALA A 36 4.43 6.58 21.87
C ALA A 36 4.19 5.48 20.78
N ARG A 37 5.01 4.42 20.79
CA ARG A 37 4.92 3.21 19.95
C ARG A 37 3.95 2.16 20.50
N GLU A 38 3.68 2.17 21.80
CA GLU A 38 2.84 1.18 22.48
C GLU A 38 1.39 1.66 22.61
N LYS A 39 1.14 2.96 22.45
CA LYS A 39 -0.22 3.51 22.47
C LYS A 39 -0.93 3.32 21.12
N TYR A 40 -1.82 2.33 21.07
CA TYR A 40 -2.70 2.10 19.93
C TYR A 40 -4.10 1.72 20.41
N PHE A 41 -5.11 2.10 19.62
CA PHE A 41 -6.50 1.78 19.91
C PHE A 41 -7.27 1.68 18.61
N GLY A 42 -8.14 0.70 18.49
CA GLY A 42 -9.12 0.69 17.44
C GLY A 42 -10.20 -0.37 17.63
N PHE A 43 -11.35 -0.02 17.07
CA PHE A 43 -12.53 -0.84 16.98
C PHE A 43 -12.87 -0.99 15.51
N PHE A 44 -12.48 -2.13 14.94
CA PHE A 44 -12.74 -2.47 13.56
C PHE A 44 -14.20 -2.90 13.37
N PRO A 45 -14.91 -2.41 12.33
CA PRO A 45 -14.45 -1.54 11.23
C PRO A 45 -14.64 -0.02 11.48
N LEU A 46 -15.08 0.40 12.66
CA LEU A 46 -15.51 1.78 12.90
C LEU A 46 -14.37 2.81 12.91
N ALA A 47 -13.33 2.61 13.70
CA ALA A 47 -12.20 3.53 13.74
C ALA A 47 -11.00 2.88 14.43
N GLY A 48 -9.80 3.19 14.00
CA GLY A 48 -8.60 2.73 14.69
C GLY A 48 -7.37 3.52 14.30
N LYS A 49 -6.40 3.55 15.21
CA LYS A 49 -5.07 4.13 15.01
C LYS A 49 -4.03 3.17 15.56
N LEU A 50 -3.19 2.67 14.67
CA LEU A 50 -2.01 1.85 14.96
C LEU A 50 -0.76 2.69 14.65
N ARG A 51 0.25 2.61 15.51
CA ARG A 51 1.53 3.34 15.35
C ARG A 51 2.68 2.36 15.37
N ASN A 52 3.62 2.51 14.43
CA ASN A 52 4.85 1.71 14.35
C ASN A 52 4.63 0.18 14.42
N LYS A 53 3.52 -0.31 13.86
CA LYS A 53 3.19 -1.74 13.75
C LYS A 53 3.07 -2.10 12.26
N ILE A 54 3.35 -3.36 11.92
CA ILE A 54 3.15 -3.92 10.56
C ILE A 54 3.92 -3.15 9.47
N GLY A 55 5.15 -2.73 9.77
CA GLY A 55 5.99 -2.04 8.79
C GLY A 55 5.51 -0.65 8.37
N TYR A 56 4.47 -0.09 8.99
CA TYR A 56 4.00 1.29 8.80
C TYR A 56 4.34 2.13 10.04
N SER A 57 4.62 3.41 9.87
CA SER A 57 4.82 4.34 11.00
C SER A 57 3.49 4.74 11.64
N GLU A 58 2.44 4.89 10.84
CA GLU A 58 1.08 5.16 11.31
C GLU A 58 0.09 4.50 10.36
N LEU A 59 -0.97 3.89 10.90
CA LEU A 59 -2.10 3.36 10.14
C LEU A 59 -3.36 3.79 10.89
N SER A 60 -4.22 4.54 10.23
CA SER A 60 -5.50 4.97 10.76
C SER A 60 -6.61 4.63 9.79
N PHE A 61 -7.78 4.27 10.31
CA PHE A 61 -8.96 4.05 9.50
C PHE A 61 -10.20 4.60 10.18
N PHE A 62 -11.20 4.91 9.37
CA PHE A 62 -12.51 5.35 9.80
C PHE A 62 -13.57 4.76 8.87
N LEU A 63 -14.53 4.07 9.48
CA LEU A 63 -15.60 3.31 8.84
C LEU A 63 -15.09 2.48 7.66
N PHE A 64 -14.15 1.60 7.92
CA PHE A 64 -13.57 0.74 6.89
C PHE A 64 -14.69 0.07 6.05
N PRO A 65 -14.66 0.15 4.70
CA PRO A 65 -13.56 0.60 3.83
C PRO A 65 -13.61 2.08 3.38
N ILE A 66 -14.42 2.93 4.01
CA ILE A 66 -14.68 4.30 3.55
C ILE A 66 -13.43 5.18 3.63
N TYR A 67 -12.66 5.10 4.70
CA TYR A 67 -11.45 5.91 4.85
C TYR A 67 -10.33 5.13 5.53
N THR A 68 -9.16 5.13 4.92
CA THR A 68 -7.94 4.53 5.48
C THR A 68 -6.76 5.43 5.13
N ASN A 69 -5.95 5.81 6.10
CA ASN A 69 -4.71 6.56 5.91
C ASN A 69 -3.55 5.80 6.54
N TRP A 70 -2.43 5.69 5.83
CA TRP A 70 -1.22 5.07 6.36
C TRP A 70 0.02 5.86 5.96
N LYS A 71 0.99 5.86 6.86
CA LYS A 71 2.28 6.53 6.72
C LYS A 71 3.39 5.51 6.87
N TYR A 72 4.43 5.68 6.07
CA TYR A 72 5.65 4.91 6.14
C TYR A 72 6.83 5.80 5.77
N LYS A 73 7.66 6.15 6.76
CA LYS A 73 8.75 7.11 6.57
C LYS A 73 8.20 8.39 5.91
N ASP A 74 8.70 8.77 4.75
CA ASP A 74 8.26 9.95 3.98
C ASP A 74 7.10 9.67 3.01
N TYR A 75 6.51 8.47 3.06
CA TYR A 75 5.40 8.06 2.20
C TYR A 75 4.09 8.12 2.99
N GLU A 76 3.17 8.95 2.53
CA GLU A 76 1.81 9.03 3.07
C GLU A 76 0.82 8.62 2.00
N ALA A 77 -0.13 7.76 2.39
CA ALA A 77 -1.15 7.23 1.52
C ALA A 77 -2.51 7.29 2.18
N THR A 78 -3.51 7.67 1.40
CA THR A 78 -4.90 7.81 1.80
C THR A 78 -5.77 7.09 0.78
N SER A 79 -6.65 6.23 1.27
CA SER A 79 -7.66 5.55 0.48
C SER A 79 -9.05 5.99 0.92
N ILE A 80 -9.89 6.27 -0.07
CA ILE A 80 -11.29 6.63 0.13
C ILE A 80 -12.13 5.60 -0.63
N LEU A 81 -13.14 5.04 0.02
CA LEU A 81 -13.97 3.97 -0.51
C LEU A 81 -13.11 2.88 -1.14
N TRP A 82 -12.23 2.31 -0.33
CA TRP A 82 -11.34 1.27 -0.80
C TRP A 82 -12.17 0.15 -1.50
N PRO A 83 -11.78 -0.34 -2.70
CA PRO A 83 -10.53 -0.10 -3.44
C PRO A 83 -10.58 1.01 -4.50
N PHE A 84 -11.65 1.81 -4.57
CA PHE A 84 -11.92 2.72 -5.68
C PHE A 84 -10.93 3.89 -5.73
N PHE A 85 -10.69 4.58 -4.62
CA PHE A 85 -9.77 5.72 -4.59
C PHE A 85 -8.58 5.46 -3.69
N LEU A 86 -7.40 5.77 -4.22
CA LEU A 86 -6.15 5.77 -3.46
C LEU A 86 -5.27 6.91 -3.97
N TYR A 87 -4.75 7.71 -3.05
CA TYR A 87 -3.79 8.76 -3.30
C TYR A 87 -2.65 8.61 -2.33
N ALA A 88 -1.42 8.64 -2.83
CA ALA A 88 -0.22 8.62 -2.01
C ALA A 88 0.86 9.51 -2.60
N SER A 89 1.62 10.13 -1.72
CA SER A 89 2.69 11.05 -2.10
C SER A 89 3.87 10.95 -1.14
N SER A 90 5.05 11.22 -1.68
CA SER A 90 6.36 11.18 -1.03
C SER A 90 7.36 11.93 -1.91
N GLU A 91 8.54 12.23 -1.38
CA GLU A 91 9.62 12.88 -2.13
C GLU A 91 10.03 12.10 -3.40
N THR A 92 9.97 10.77 -3.32
CA THR A 92 10.40 9.86 -4.41
C THR A 92 9.26 9.04 -5.00
N ARG A 93 8.07 9.05 -4.40
CA ARG A 93 6.95 8.16 -4.77
C ARG A 93 5.65 8.93 -4.89
N GLU A 94 4.91 8.64 -5.93
CA GLU A 94 3.56 9.17 -6.15
C GLU A 94 2.66 8.02 -6.59
N GLU A 95 1.50 7.86 -5.98
CA GLU A 95 0.50 6.88 -6.38
C GLU A 95 -0.87 7.55 -6.43
N PHE A 96 -1.59 7.37 -7.52
CA PHE A 96 -2.95 7.84 -7.67
C PHE A 96 -3.78 6.80 -8.40
N ARG A 97 -4.92 6.44 -7.85
CA ARG A 97 -5.75 5.36 -8.36
C ARG A 97 -7.21 5.74 -8.24
N ILE A 98 -7.91 5.54 -9.35
CA ILE A 98 -9.36 5.56 -9.48
C ILE A 98 -9.74 4.23 -10.15
N PHE A 99 -9.88 3.17 -9.37
CA PHE A 99 -10.22 1.86 -9.92
C PHE A 99 -11.68 1.82 -10.42
N PRO A 100 -11.99 1.14 -11.54
CA PRO A 100 -11.09 0.49 -12.51
C PRO A 100 -10.59 1.42 -13.62
N LEU A 101 -10.89 2.72 -13.55
CA LEU A 101 -10.72 3.67 -14.66
C LEU A 101 -9.26 4.08 -14.89
N TYR A 102 -8.50 4.38 -13.83
CA TYR A 102 -7.16 4.93 -13.92
C TYR A 102 -6.29 4.49 -12.75
N SER A 103 -5.01 4.25 -13.01
CA SER A 103 -3.99 4.04 -12.00
C SER A 103 -2.67 4.62 -12.47
N LYS A 104 -2.00 5.39 -11.61
CA LYS A 104 -0.69 5.98 -11.79
C LYS A 104 0.15 5.62 -10.59
N LYS A 105 1.32 5.04 -10.81
CA LYS A 105 2.27 4.69 -9.76
C LYS A 105 3.68 5.02 -10.24
N VAL A 106 4.25 6.07 -9.67
CA VAL A 106 5.57 6.60 -10.02
C VAL A 106 6.49 6.41 -8.83
N HIS A 107 7.66 5.84 -9.08
CA HIS A 107 8.76 5.76 -8.14
C HIS A 107 10.00 6.28 -8.86
N ARG A 108 10.38 7.52 -8.56
CA ARG A 108 11.48 8.24 -9.19
C ARG A 108 12.74 7.37 -9.17
N GLY A 109 13.33 7.17 -10.35
CA GLY A 109 14.53 6.36 -10.51
C GLY A 109 14.32 4.85 -10.48
N LYS A 110 13.13 4.29 -10.16
CA LYS A 110 12.93 2.83 -10.24
C LYS A 110 11.93 2.42 -11.30
N TYR A 111 10.74 2.98 -11.26
CA TYR A 111 9.67 2.58 -12.17
C TYR A 111 8.57 3.63 -12.28
N GLU A 112 7.87 3.57 -13.40
CA GLU A 112 6.64 4.27 -13.63
C GLU A 112 5.64 3.29 -14.21
N ARG A 113 4.43 3.27 -13.67
CA ARG A 113 3.34 2.39 -14.11
C ARG A 113 2.08 3.21 -14.24
N TYR A 114 1.43 3.04 -15.37
CA TYR A 114 0.18 3.68 -15.70
C TYR A 114 -0.79 2.60 -16.16
N SER A 115 -2.07 2.81 -15.87
CA SER A 115 -3.15 1.96 -16.35
C SER A 115 -4.38 2.81 -16.61
N ILE A 116 -5.05 2.53 -17.73
CA ILE A 116 -6.36 3.08 -18.08
C ILE A 116 -7.29 1.90 -18.33
N LEU A 117 -8.52 2.01 -17.84
CA LEU A 117 -9.56 0.99 -17.97
C LEU A 117 -8.99 -0.38 -17.68
N TRP A 118 -8.53 -0.55 -16.45
CA TRP A 118 -8.03 -1.82 -15.99
C TRP A 118 -9.08 -2.93 -16.26
N PRO A 119 -8.69 -4.11 -16.77
CA PRO A 119 -7.32 -4.58 -17.00
C PRO A 119 -6.73 -4.27 -18.40
N PHE A 120 -7.46 -3.53 -19.25
CA PHE A 120 -7.24 -3.46 -20.70
C PHE A 120 -5.97 -2.75 -21.14
N PHE A 121 -5.65 -1.58 -20.58
CA PHE A 121 -4.47 -0.82 -20.99
C PHE A 121 -3.57 -0.56 -19.80
N GLN A 122 -2.34 -1.07 -19.87
CA GLN A 122 -1.32 -0.79 -18.87
C GLN A 122 0.01 -0.56 -19.58
N TRP A 123 0.80 0.39 -19.11
CA TRP A 123 2.12 0.64 -19.65
C TRP A 123 3.02 1.18 -18.55
N GLY A 124 4.32 1.08 -18.78
CA GLY A 124 5.27 1.57 -17.81
C GLY A 124 6.70 1.34 -18.23
N SER A 125 7.58 1.86 -17.38
CA SER A 125 9.01 1.61 -17.44
C SER A 125 9.47 1.09 -16.09
N THR A 126 10.37 0.12 -16.09
CA THR A 126 11.00 -0.41 -14.88
C THR A 126 12.51 -0.40 -15.03
N PHE A 127 13.24 -0.46 -13.91
CA PHE A 127 14.70 -0.35 -13.86
C PHE A 127 15.25 0.96 -14.41
N GLN A 128 14.56 2.08 -14.17
CA GLN A 128 15.08 3.42 -14.54
C GLN A 128 16.45 3.74 -13.89
N ASP A 129 16.83 3.05 -12.80
CA ASP A 129 18.11 3.20 -12.10
C ASP A 129 19.28 2.52 -12.83
N LYS A 130 18.97 1.59 -13.75
CA LYS A 130 19.96 0.79 -14.47
C LYS A 130 20.22 1.40 -15.86
N LYS A 131 21.38 1.11 -16.44
CA LYS A 131 21.76 1.57 -17.80
C LYS A 131 20.74 1.19 -18.89
N GLU A 132 19.92 0.17 -18.65
CA GLU A 132 18.94 -0.34 -19.59
C GLU A 132 17.52 -0.30 -18.97
N PRO A 133 16.78 0.81 -19.13
CA PRO A 133 15.37 0.86 -18.71
C PRO A 133 14.53 -0.07 -19.58
N VAL A 134 13.67 -0.86 -18.94
CA VAL A 134 12.76 -1.78 -19.64
C VAL A 134 11.39 -1.13 -19.76
N HIS A 135 10.94 -0.92 -20.98
CA HIS A 135 9.60 -0.42 -21.28
C HIS A 135 8.65 -1.59 -21.55
N TYR A 136 7.47 -1.55 -20.95
CA TYR A 136 6.45 -2.56 -21.16
C TYR A 136 5.09 -1.92 -21.46
N LYS A 137 4.33 -2.57 -22.32
CA LYS A 137 2.92 -2.28 -22.58
C LYS A 137 2.16 -3.59 -22.47
N LEU A 138 1.16 -3.63 -21.60
CA LEU A 138 0.24 -4.74 -21.46
C LEU A 138 -1.10 -4.30 -22.07
N PHE A 139 -1.56 -5.06 -23.04
CA PHE A 139 -2.90 -4.95 -23.59
C PHE A 139 -3.66 -6.23 -23.27
N PHE A 140 -4.85 -6.12 -22.70
CA PHE A 140 -5.64 -7.30 -22.36
C PHE A 140 -6.31 -7.90 -23.61
N HIS A 141 -5.57 -8.83 -24.23
CA HIS A 141 -6.11 -10.03 -24.87
C HIS A 141 -5.00 -11.09 -24.81
N PHE A 142 -5.19 -12.13 -23.99
CA PHE A 142 -4.32 -13.32 -23.89
C PHE A 142 -2.79 -13.06 -23.89
N LEU A 143 -2.24 -12.61 -22.74
CA LEU A 143 -0.83 -12.80 -22.31
C LEU A 143 0.31 -12.57 -23.33
N ASP A 144 0.17 -11.72 -24.35
CA ASP A 144 1.30 -11.29 -25.18
C ASP A 144 1.93 -10.01 -24.60
N SER A 145 2.83 -10.15 -23.62
CA SER A 145 3.59 -9.02 -23.10
C SER A 145 4.74 -8.69 -24.05
N LYS A 146 4.61 -7.62 -24.85
CA LYS A 146 5.75 -7.11 -25.62
C LYS A 146 6.71 -6.38 -24.68
N ILE A 147 7.77 -7.07 -24.26
CA ILE A 147 8.91 -6.47 -23.57
C ILE A 147 9.80 -5.87 -24.66
N GLN A 148 9.79 -4.54 -24.80
CA GLN A 148 10.77 -3.85 -25.65
C GLN A 148 12.07 -3.76 -24.85
N LYS A 149 13.04 -4.62 -25.18
CA LYS A 149 14.42 -4.46 -24.71
C LYS A 149 15.06 -3.30 -25.48
N PRO A 150 15.88 -2.47 -24.83
CA PRO A 150 16.70 -1.49 -25.57
C PRO A 150 17.62 -2.26 -26.55
N GLU A 151 17.64 -1.84 -27.81
CA GLU A 151 18.58 -2.36 -28.80
C GLU A 151 20.00 -1.88 -28.43
N ILE A 152 20.95 -2.82 -28.38
CA ILE A 152 22.38 -2.60 -28.11
C ILE A 152 23.08 -2.25 -29.43
#